data_AF-A0A4P6H7D7-F1
#
_entry.id   AF-A0A4P6H7D7-F1
#
_cell.length_a   1.000
_cell.length_b   1.000
_cell.length_c   1.000
_cell.angle_alpha   90.00
_cell.angle_beta   90.00
_cell.angle_gamma   90.00
#
_symmetry.space_group_name_H-M   'P 1'
#
loop_
_entity.id
_entity.type
_entity.pdbx_description
1 polymer ?
#
loop_
_entity_poly.entity_id
_entity_poly.type
_entity_poly.pdbx_seq_one_letter_code
_entity_poly.pdbx_strand_id
1 'polypeptide(L)' 'MKSAIIFMIVGAVIFGATFAGWYLLNAFACGMSPTGCTGFSLKWHDWEALQLFVPTFVLGGALFLFGLWRAVRARA' A
#
# COMPACT_ATOMS: atom_id res chain seq x y z
N MET A 1 14.57 8.97 17.78
CA MET A 1 14.37 7.57 17.32
C MET A 1 12.91 7.12 17.40
N LYS A 2 12.22 7.23 18.56
CA LYS A 2 10.80 6.84 18.70
C LYS A 2 9.87 7.42 17.62
N SER A 3 9.97 8.72 17.33
CA SER A 3 9.17 9.39 16.29
C SER A 3 9.44 8.87 14.88
N ALA A 4 10.68 8.50 14.53
CA ALA A 4 11.02 7.92 13.23
C ALA A 4 10.35 6.55 13.04
N ILE A 5 10.37 5.71 14.07
CA ILE A 5 9.72 4.40 14.07
C ILE A 5 8.20 4.55 13.92
N ILE A 6 7.59 5.52 14.59
CA ILE A 6 6.14 5.79 14.44
C ILE A 6 5.79 6.12 12.98
N PHE A 7 6.55 7.01 12.33
CA PHE A 7 6.32 7.34 10.92
C PHE A 7 6.49 6.12 9.99
N MET A 8 7.47 5.27 10.27
CA MET A 8 7.65 4.01 9.53
C MET A 8 6.46 3.06 9.72
N ILE A 9 6.02 2.84 10.96
CA ILE A 9 4.88 1.93 11.22
C ILE A 9 3.61 2.46 10.56
N VAL A 10 3.29 3.73 10.76
CA VAL A 10 2.08 4.34 10.18
C VAL A 10 2.15 4.31 8.64
N GLY A 11 3.30 4.65 8.06
CA GLY A 11 3.51 4.57 6.61
C GLY A 11 3.36 3.16 6.06
N ALA A 12 3.94 2.16 6.73
CA ALA A 12 3.83 0.76 6.34
C ALA A 12 2.39 0.25 6.43
N VAL A 13 1.64 0.63 7.47
CA VAL A 13 0.24 0.26 7.64
C VAL A 13 -0.61 0.86 6.52
N ILE A 14 -0.46 2.16 6.23
CA ILE A 14 -1.21 2.81 5.15
C ILE A 14 -0.87 2.17 3.80
N PHE A 15 0.41 2.00 3.50
CA PHE A 15 0.89 1.40 2.26
C PHE A 15 0.38 -0.03 2.08
N GLY A 16 0.54 -0.87 3.11
CA GLY A 16 0.13 -2.27 3.11
C GLY A 16 -1.39 -2.43 3.04
N ALA A 17 -2.15 -1.65 3.83
CA ALA A 17 -3.61 -1.69 3.80
C ALA A 17 -4.16 -1.24 2.44
N THR A 18 -3.56 -0.22 1.83
CA THR A 18 -3.95 0.25 0.49
C THR A 18 -3.69 -0.82 -0.55
N PHE A 19 -2.51 -1.45 -0.54
CA PHE A 19 -2.19 -2.53 -1.47
C PHE A 19 -3.08 -3.75 -1.28
N ALA A 20 -3.34 -4.15 -0.03
CA ALA A 20 -4.25 -5.24 0.29
C ALA A 20 -5.68 -4.93 -0.16
N GLY A 21 -6.15 -3.69 0.04
CA GLY A 21 -7.45 -3.24 -0.44
C GLY A 21 -7.56 -3.28 -1.95
N TRP A 22 -6.52 -2.84 -2.67
CA TRP A 22 -6.46 -2.92 -4.13
C TRP A 22 -6.50 -4.37 -4.63
N TYR A 23 -5.70 -5.24 -4.03
CA TYR A 23 -5.69 -6.67 -4.34
C TYR A 23 -7.06 -7.30 -4.11
N LEU A 24 -7.66 -7.01 -2.95
CA LEU A 24 -8.95 -7.55 -2.58
C LEU A 24 -10.07 -7.05 -3.49
N LEU A 25 -10.11 -5.76 -3.83
CA LEU A 25 -11.08 -5.19 -4.76
C LEU A 25 -11.03 -5.89 -6.12
N ASN A 26 -9.82 -6.13 -6.63
CA ASN A 26 -9.64 -6.86 -7.88
C ASN A 26 -10.07 -8.34 -7.73
N ALA A 27 -9.80 -8.98 -6.59
CA ALA A 27 -10.24 -10.35 -6.32
C ALA A 27 -11.78 -10.47 -6.23
N PHE A 28 -12.45 -9.46 -5.66
CA PHE A 28 -13.91 -9.33 -5.67
C PHE A 28 -14.47 -9.23 -7.09
N ALA A 29 -13.79 -8.50 -7.98
CA ALA A 29 -14.20 -8.40 -9.39
C ALA A 29 -14.09 -9.72 -10.16
N CYS A 30 -13.31 -10.69 -9.65
CA CYS A 30 -13.21 -12.05 -10.17
C CYS A 30 -14.18 -13.04 -9.47
N GLY A 31 -15.13 -12.53 -8.67
CA GLY A 31 -16.17 -13.34 -8.02
C GLY A 31 -15.72 -14.11 -6.78
N MET A 32 -14.50 -13.88 -6.26
CA MET A 32 -13.93 -14.58 -5.11
C MET A 32 -14.14 -16.11 -5.15
N SER A 33 -13.82 -16.72 -6.29
CA SER A 33 -13.97 -18.17 -6.45
C SER A 33 -13.07 -18.90 -5.44
N PRO A 34 -13.62 -19.78 -4.57
CA PRO A 34 -12.85 -20.50 -3.54
C PRO A 34 -11.85 -21.51 -4.13
N THR A 35 -12.01 -21.87 -5.41
CA THR A 35 -11.05 -22.67 -6.19
C THR A 35 -9.90 -21.84 -6.77
N GLY A 36 -9.87 -20.53 -6.50
CA GLY A 36 -8.87 -19.59 -7.00
C GLY A 36 -9.28 -18.96 -8.33
N CYS A 37 -8.87 -17.70 -8.53
CA CYS A 37 -8.94 -17.06 -9.83
C CYS A 37 -7.79 -17.58 -10.70
N THR A 38 -8.09 -18.58 -11.54
CA THR A 38 -7.14 -19.16 -12.50
C THR A 38 -6.89 -18.13 -13.62
N GLY A 39 -5.91 -17.25 -13.40
CA GLY A 39 -5.57 -16.15 -14.32
C GLY A 39 -5.85 -14.74 -13.78
N PHE A 40 -5.91 -14.56 -12.45
CA PHE A 40 -6.02 -13.24 -11.86
C PHE A 40 -4.86 -12.31 -12.25
N SER A 41 -5.19 -11.19 -12.87
CA SER A 41 -4.28 -10.06 -13.06
C SER A 41 -4.91 -8.82 -12.48
N LEU A 42 -4.13 -8.04 -11.74
CA LEU A 42 -4.52 -6.72 -11.25
C LEU A 42 -4.87 -5.83 -12.46
N LYS A 43 -6.08 -5.26 -12.45
CA LYS A 43 -6.57 -4.39 -13.51
C LYS A 43 -6.04 -2.98 -13.32
N TRP A 44 -4.83 -2.74 -13.81
CA TRP A 44 -4.19 -1.42 -13.73
C TRP A 44 -4.77 -0.37 -14.68
N HIS A 45 -5.80 -0.71 -15.46
CA HIS A 45 -6.49 0.21 -16.37
C HIS A 45 -7.77 0.85 -15.77
N ASP A 46 -8.23 0.39 -14.61
CA ASP A 46 -9.42 0.94 -13.94
C ASP A 46 -9.06 2.24 -13.20
N TRP A 47 -9.05 3.34 -13.96
CA TRP A 47 -8.54 4.65 -13.54
C TRP A 47 -9.27 5.21 -12.31
N GLU A 48 -10.58 5.01 -12.21
CA GLU A 48 -11.42 5.49 -11.11
C GLU A 48 -10.96 4.93 -9.76
N ALA A 49 -10.59 3.65 -9.73
CA ALA A 49 -10.08 3.02 -8.52
C ALA A 49 -8.61 3.40 -8.28
N LEU A 50 -7.77 3.41 -9.32
CA LEU A 50 -6.37 3.87 -9.19
C LEU A 50 -6.26 5.29 -8.64
N GLN A 51 -7.16 6.21 -9.00
CA GLN A 51 -7.17 7.57 -8.47
C GLN A 51 -7.34 7.63 -6.95
N LEU A 52 -7.94 6.61 -6.32
CA LEU A 52 -8.08 6.50 -4.87
C LEU A 52 -6.91 5.75 -4.23
N PHE A 53 -6.51 4.62 -4.83
CA PHE A 53 -5.49 3.74 -4.27
C PHE A 53 -4.06 4.27 -4.49
N VAL A 54 -3.76 4.91 -5.63
CA VAL A 54 -2.40 5.40 -5.90
C VAL A 54 -1.99 6.53 -4.96
N PRO A 55 -2.80 7.58 -4.72
CA PRO A 55 -2.39 8.65 -3.80
C PRO A 55 -2.18 8.14 -2.38
N THR A 56 -3.05 7.25 -1.89
CA THR A 56 -2.94 6.65 -0.55
C THR A 56 -1.72 5.74 -0.43
N PHE A 57 -1.41 4.97 -1.48
CA PHE A 57 -0.21 4.14 -1.55
C PHE A 57 1.07 5.00 -1.54
N VAL A 58 1.10 6.06 -2.35
CA VAL A 58 2.23 7.01 -2.40
C VAL A 58 2.40 7.73 -1.06
N LEU A 59 1.31 8.16 -0.41
CA LEU A 59 1.36 8.79 0.91
C LEU A 59 1.93 7.84 1.97
N GLY A 60 1.48 6.59 2.02
CA GLY A 60 2.01 5.58 2.93
C GLY A 60 3.50 5.33 2.70
N GLY A 61 3.91 5.16 1.44
CA GLY A 61 5.30 4.98 1.06
C GLY A 61 6.19 6.17 1.40
N ALA A 62 5.73 7.39 1.09
CA ALA A 62 6.45 8.63 1.40
C ALA A 62 6.63 8.81 2.92
N LEU A 63 5.60 8.51 3.71
CA LEU A 63 5.67 8.60 5.17
C LEU A 63 6.66 7.59 5.75
N PHE A 64 6.66 6.36 5.22
CA PHE A 64 7.64 5.34 5.59
C PHE A 64 9.07 5.80 5.28
N LEU A 65 9.31 6.25 4.05
CA LEU A 65 10.62 6.71 3.59
C LEU A 65 11.10 7.92 4.38
N PHE A 66 10.19 8.83 4.74
CA PHE A 66 10.50 9.96 5.61
C PHE A 66 10.94 9.50 7.01
N GLY A 67 10.22 8.54 7.60
CA GLY A 67 10.60 7.91 8.86
C GLY A 67 11.98 7.25 8.79
N LEU A 68 12.23 6.48 7.73
CA LEU A 68 13.51 5.81 7.48
C LEU A 68 14.65 6.82 7.33
N TRP A 69 14.45 7.87 6.53
CA TRP A 69 15.43 8.93 6.33
C TRP A 69 15.81 9.61 7.65
N ARG A 70 14.82 9.91 8.51
CA ARG A 70 15.09 10.45 9.86
C ARG A 70 15.87 9.47 10.74
N ALA A 71 15.57 8.17 10.64
CA ALA A 71 16.28 7.15 11.40
C ALA A 71 17.75 7.01 10.96
N VAL A 72 18.01 7.06 9.65
CA VAL A 72 19.37 7.01 9.08
C VAL A 72 20.15 8.26 9.45
N ARG A 73 19.57 9.46 9.29
CA ARG A 73 20.24 10.72 9.65
C ARG A 73 20.55 10.86 11.14
N ALA A 74 19.78 10.23 12.02
CA ALA A 74 20.06 10.24 13.45
C ALA A 74 21.21 9.31 13.86
N ARG A 75 21.69 8.46 12.94
CA ARG A 75 22.81 7.53 13.15
C ARG A 75 24.09 7.95 12.44
N ALA A 76 24.03 8.94 11.55
CA ALA A 76 25.18 9.55 10.88
C ALA A 76 25.69 10.74 11.71
#